data_AF-A0AAW8TV52-F1
#
_entry.id   AF-A0AAW8TV52-F1
#
_cell.length_a   1.000
_cell.length_b   1.000
_cell.length_c   1.000
_cell.angle_alpha   90.00
_cell.angle_beta   90.00
_cell.angle_gamma   90.00
#
_symmetry.space_group_name_H-M   'P 1'
#
loop_
_entity.id
_entity.type
_entity.pdbx_description
1 polymer ?
#
loop_
_entity_poly.entity_id
_entity_poly.type
_entity_poly.pdbx_seq_one_letter_code
_entity_poly.pdbx_strand_id
1 'polypeptide(L)'
;MPILRMNYFSHVLELTTTCSIILPQKLNAEPVPVLYLLHGYSDNDEAWLLNSRIAKLVEELNLAVVMPHGYNGYYTDSVSGFKIYSYLTKELFPYLDQLFHFSQKPAERYLAGLSMGGGTARLS
;
A
#
# COMPACT_ATOMS: atom_id res chain seq x y z
N MET A 1 7.25 16.66 2.12
CA MET A 1 7.02 15.29 1.61
C MET A 1 5.67 15.21 0.89
N PRO A 2 5.60 14.76 -0.37
CA PRO A 2 4.34 14.61 -1.10
C PRO A 2 3.46 13.48 -0.54
N ILE A 3 2.16 13.77 -0.36
CA ILE A 3 1.13 12.77 -0.07
C ILE A 3 0.16 12.78 -1.24
N LEU A 4 -0.02 11.63 -1.87
CA LEU A 4 -0.90 11.44 -3.02
C LEU A 4 -2.02 10.50 -2.61
N ARG A 5 -3.23 10.83 -3.05
CA ARG A 5 -4.35 9.91 -2.98
C ARG A 5 -4.84 9.65 -4.39
N MET A 6 -4.78 8.40 -4.80
CA MET A 6 -5.18 7.95 -6.12
C MET A 6 -6.59 7.39 -6.05
N ASN A 7 -7.42 7.77 -7.02
CA ASN A 7 -8.70 7.15 -7.30
C ASN A 7 -8.64 6.56 -8.71
N TYR A 8 -8.93 5.27 -8.85
CA TYR A 8 -8.80 4.54 -10.11
C TYR A 8 -9.74 3.35 -10.13
N PHE A 9 -10.03 2.85 -11.33
CA PHE A 9 -10.77 1.62 -11.51
C PHE A 9 -9.83 0.43 -11.41
N SER A 10 -10.13 -0.52 -10.53
CA SER A 10 -9.45 -1.82 -10.47
C SER A 10 -10.21 -2.82 -11.31
N HIS A 11 -9.52 -3.44 -12.27
CA HIS A 11 -10.07 -4.52 -13.09
C HIS A 11 -10.17 -5.83 -12.32
N VAL A 12 -9.31 -6.05 -11.31
CA VAL A 12 -9.39 -7.26 -10.47
C VAL A 12 -10.58 -7.19 -9.51
N LEU A 13 -10.89 -6.01 -8.99
CA LEU A 13 -12.02 -5.79 -8.07
C LEU A 13 -13.33 -5.41 -8.77
N GLU A 14 -13.25 -5.02 -10.05
CA GLU A 14 -14.37 -4.52 -10.86
C GLU A 14 -15.08 -3.30 -10.24
N LEU A 15 -14.30 -2.41 -9.61
CA LEU A 15 -14.82 -1.20 -8.96
C LEU A 15 -13.78 -0.09 -8.91
N THR A 16 -14.26 1.13 -8.66
CA THR A 16 -13.40 2.27 -8.34
C THR A 16 -12.91 2.16 -6.90
N THR A 17 -11.60 2.17 -6.71
CA THR A 17 -10.94 2.05 -5.41
C THR A 17 -9.93 3.18 -5.19
N THR A 18 -9.33 3.20 -4.01
CA THR A 18 -8.39 4.24 -3.58
C THR A 18 -7.11 3.65 -3.00
N CYS A 19 -6.03 4.41 -3.15
CA CYS A 19 -4.74 4.13 -2.54
C CYS A 19 -4.09 5.44 -2.12
N SER A 20 -3.62 5.50 -0.88
CA SER A 20 -2.89 6.63 -0.33
C SER A 20 -1.40 6.33 -0.31
N ILE A 21 -0.58 7.28 -0.77
CA ILE A 21 0.86 7.09 -0.96
C ILE A 21 1.61 8.28 -0.39
N ILE A 22 2.62 7.99 0.41
CA ILE A 22 3.65 8.95 0.81
C ILE A 22 4.87 8.70 -0.06
N LEU A 23 5.35 9.74 -0.74
CA LEU A 23 6.59 9.68 -1.53
C LEU A 23 7.71 10.45 -0.82
N PRO A 24 8.97 10.03 -0.94
CA PRO A 24 10.09 10.82 -0.46
C PRO A 24 10.16 12.16 -1.20
N GLN A 25 10.69 13.19 -0.54
CA GLN A 25 10.71 14.55 -1.10
C GLN A 25 11.62 14.70 -2.32
N LYS A 26 12.63 13.83 -2.45
CA LYS A 26 13.50 13.75 -3.63
C LYS A 26 13.27 12.40 -4.29
N LEU A 27 12.60 12.41 -5.44
CA LEU A 27 12.59 11.28 -6.34
C LEU A 27 13.93 11.30 -7.09
N ASN A 28 14.90 10.57 -6.56
CA ASN A 28 16.20 10.39 -7.21
C ASN A 28 16.05 9.39 -8.37
N ALA A 29 17.06 9.29 -9.24
CA ALA A 29 17.09 8.27 -10.30
C ALA A 29 17.23 6.84 -9.76
N GLU A 30 17.60 6.69 -8.49
CA GLU A 30 17.74 5.39 -7.82
C GLU A 30 16.38 4.81 -7.41
N PRO A 31 16.20 3.48 -7.51
CA PRO A 31 14.98 2.83 -7.05
C PRO A 31 14.68 3.12 -5.58
N VAL A 32 13.42 3.46 -5.28
CA VAL A 32 13.00 3.89 -3.94
C VAL A 32 12.54 2.67 -3.12
N PRO A 33 13.07 2.42 -1.91
CA PRO A 33 12.53 1.44 -0.98
C PRO A 33 11.06 1.68 -0.68
N VAL A 34 10.27 0.63 -0.47
CA VAL A 34 8.81 0.75 -0.29
C VAL A 34 8.32 -0.04 0.92
N LEU A 35 7.45 0.59 1.71
CA LEU A 35 6.67 -0.02 2.77
C LEU A 35 5.20 -0.09 2.35
N TYR A 36 4.66 -1.30 2.26
CA TYR A 36 3.24 -1.54 2.13
C TYR A 36 2.62 -1.62 3.53
N LEU A 37 1.74 -0.67 3.86
CA LEU A 37 1.19 -0.52 5.21
C LEU A 37 -0.31 -0.78 5.20
N LEU A 38 -0.70 -1.94 5.73
CA LEU A 38 -2.04 -2.49 5.67
C LEU A 38 -2.89 -2.05 6.88
N HIS A 39 -4.15 -1.66 6.64
CA HIS A 39 -5.09 -1.19 7.64
C HIS A 39 -5.88 -2.33 8.32
N GLY A 40 -6.67 -1.98 9.34
CA GLY A 40 -7.54 -2.91 10.08
C GLY A 40 -8.90 -3.16 9.44
N TYR A 41 -9.70 -4.06 10.01
CA TYR A 41 -10.98 -4.52 9.46
C TYR A 41 -12.07 -3.44 9.31
N SER A 42 -11.94 -2.27 9.93
CA SER A 42 -12.96 -1.19 9.86
C SER A 42 -12.43 0.10 9.24
N ASP A 43 -11.24 0.03 8.67
CA ASP A 43 -10.47 1.18 8.18
C ASP A 43 -10.40 1.21 6.65
N ASN A 44 -9.74 2.23 6.10
CA ASN A 44 -9.47 2.40 4.67
C ASN A 44 -8.04 2.89 4.42
N ASP A 45 -7.74 3.30 3.19
CA ASP A 45 -6.42 3.78 2.76
C ASP A 45 -5.92 5.01 3.53
N GLU A 46 -6.80 5.82 4.13
CA GLU A 46 -6.45 7.05 4.83
C GLU A 46 -6.18 6.83 6.33
N ALA A 47 -6.52 5.66 6.88
CA ALA A 47 -6.52 5.44 8.33
C ALA A 47 -5.15 5.69 8.98
N TRP A 48 -4.05 5.27 8.34
CA TRP A 48 -2.71 5.51 8.84
C TRP A 48 -2.32 7.00 8.78
N LEU A 49 -2.79 7.74 7.78
CA LEU A 49 -2.56 9.18 7.69
C LEU A 49 -3.33 9.96 8.76
N LEU A 50 -4.58 9.57 9.02
CA LEU A 50 -5.47 10.28 9.93
C LEU A 50 -5.24 9.93 11.40
N ASN A 51 -4.92 8.66 11.69
CA ASN A 51 -4.91 8.11 13.05
C ASN A 51 -3.49 7.80 13.56
N SER A 52 -2.45 8.24 12.84
CA SER A 52 -1.06 8.02 13.26
C SER A 52 -0.15 9.19 12.91
N ARG A 53 1.14 9.08 13.26
CA ARG A 53 2.18 10.04 12.87
C ARG A 53 3.04 9.53 11.72
N ILE A 54 2.55 8.57 10.92
CA ILE A 54 3.35 7.90 9.87
C ILE A 54 4.07 8.91 8.96
N ALA A 55 3.39 9.96 8.52
CA ALA A 55 3.99 10.98 7.66
C ALA A 55 5.18 11.69 8.32
N LYS A 56 5.10 11.96 9.63
CA LYS A 56 6.21 12.57 10.38
C LYS A 56 7.33 11.57 10.64
N LEU A 57 6.99 10.30 10.88
CA LEU A 57 7.97 9.24 11.16
C LEU A 57 8.83 8.89 9.96
N VAL A 58 8.30 9.02 8.74
CA VAL A 58 9.03 8.69 7.50
C VAL A 58 9.57 9.92 6.77
N GLU A 59 9.37 11.13 7.30
CA GLU A 59 9.71 12.38 6.63
C GLU A 59 11.18 12.48 6.21
N GLU A 60 12.09 11.99 7.07
CA GLU A 60 13.53 12.03 6.84
C GLU A 60 14.07 10.73 6.22
N LEU A 61 13.20 9.74 5.98
CA LEU A 61 13.56 8.47 5.37
C LEU A 61 13.42 8.57 3.85
N ASN A 62 14.37 7.98 3.12
CA ASN A 62 14.20 7.73 1.69
C ASN A 62 13.31 6.50 1.46
N LEU A 63 12.05 6.57 1.88
CA LEU A 63 11.10 5.46 1.91
C LEU A 63 9.75 5.93 1.35
N ALA A 64 9.22 5.19 0.38
CA ALA A 64 7.83 5.32 -0.04
C ALA A 64 6.93 4.49 0.89
N VAL A 65 5.75 5.01 1.23
CA VAL A 65 4.74 4.27 2.00
C VAL A 65 3.47 4.17 1.18
N VAL A 66 3.05 2.95 0.88
CA VAL A 66 1.84 2.63 0.12
C VAL A 66 0.79 2.07 1.06
N MET A 67 -0.37 2.73 1.12
CA MET A 67 -1.50 2.37 1.99
C MET A 67 -2.72 2.08 1.10
N PRO A 68 -2.90 0.82 0.67
CA PRO A 68 -4.01 0.46 -0.21
C PRO A 68 -5.31 0.27 0.57
N HIS A 69 -6.45 0.54 -0.09
CA HIS A 69 -7.74 0.12 0.44
C HIS A 69 -7.87 -1.42 0.34
N GLY A 70 -7.85 -2.09 1.49
CA GLY A 70 -8.00 -3.54 1.63
C GLY A 70 -9.43 -4.02 1.86
N TYR A 71 -10.37 -3.10 2.08
CA TYR A 71 -11.74 -3.40 2.51
C TYR A 71 -11.72 -4.34 3.73
N ASN A 72 -12.77 -5.12 3.92
CA ASN A 72 -12.88 -6.08 5.01
C ASN A 72 -12.48 -7.49 4.55
N GLY A 73 -11.60 -7.58 3.54
CA GLY A 73 -11.30 -8.82 2.80
C GLY A 73 -10.12 -9.63 3.33
N TYR A 74 -9.58 -9.29 4.50
CA TYR A 74 -8.42 -9.97 5.12
C TYR A 74 -7.18 -10.06 4.22
N TYR A 75 -7.10 -9.21 3.19
CA TYR A 75 -6.05 -9.25 2.18
C TYR A 75 -5.87 -10.62 1.52
N THR A 76 -6.99 -11.35 1.38
CA THR A 76 -7.05 -12.66 0.72
C THR A 76 -7.95 -12.61 -0.51
N ASP A 77 -7.89 -13.65 -1.34
CA ASP A 77 -8.85 -13.81 -2.42
C ASP A 77 -10.08 -14.57 -1.92
N SER A 78 -11.19 -13.84 -1.77
CA SER A 78 -12.47 -14.46 -1.40
C SER A 78 -13.06 -15.24 -2.57
N VAL A 79 -13.68 -16.39 -2.27
CA VAL A 79 -14.38 -17.22 -3.27
C VAL A 79 -15.62 -16.52 -3.83
N SER A 80 -16.31 -15.74 -3.00
CA SER A 80 -17.58 -15.08 -3.34
C SER A 80 -17.53 -13.56 -3.13
N GLY A 81 -16.33 -12.99 -3.04
CA GLY A 81 -16.13 -11.57 -2.75
C GLY A 81 -14.89 -11.03 -3.44
N PHE A 82 -14.34 -9.95 -2.90
CA PHE A 82 -13.18 -9.30 -3.51
C PHE A 82 -11.93 -10.16 -3.47
N LYS A 83 -11.19 -10.11 -4.58
CA LYS A 83 -9.90 -10.77 -4.76
C LYS A 83 -8.77 -9.83 -4.33
N ILE A 84 -8.72 -9.52 -3.03
CA ILE A 84 -7.81 -8.48 -2.50
C ILE A 84 -6.34 -8.86 -2.71
N TYR A 85 -5.98 -10.14 -2.55
CA TYR A 85 -4.61 -10.59 -2.75
C TYR A 85 -4.18 -10.44 -4.21
N SER A 86 -5.00 -10.90 -5.15
CA SER A 86 -4.73 -10.75 -6.59
C SER A 86 -4.72 -9.28 -7.00
N TYR A 87 -5.62 -8.46 -6.46
CA TYR A 87 -5.64 -7.01 -6.70
C TYR A 87 -4.31 -6.35 -6.29
N LEU A 88 -3.84 -6.62 -5.07
CA LEU A 88 -2.59 -6.04 -4.60
C LEU A 88 -1.39 -6.52 -5.41
N THR A 89 -1.25 -7.84 -5.57
CA THR A 89 -0.02 -8.45 -6.09
C THR A 89 0.08 -8.46 -7.62
N LYS A 90 -1.05 -8.48 -8.33
CA LYS A 90 -1.09 -8.60 -9.80
C LYS A 90 -1.48 -7.31 -10.49
N GLU A 91 -2.08 -6.36 -9.79
CA GLU A 91 -2.53 -5.09 -10.39
C GLU A 91 -1.88 -3.89 -9.71
N LEU A 92 -2.17 -3.63 -8.43
CA LEU A 92 -1.75 -2.40 -7.78
C LEU A 92 -0.23 -2.28 -7.64
N PHE A 93 0.43 -3.26 -7.01
CA PHE A 93 1.88 -3.13 -6.75
C PHE A 93 2.70 -3.07 -8.04
N PRO A 94 2.45 -3.90 -9.08
CA PRO A 94 3.13 -3.75 -10.36
C PRO A 94 2.89 -2.38 -11.01
N TYR A 95 1.67 -1.83 -10.92
CA TYR A 95 1.37 -0.51 -11.45
C TYR A 95 2.14 0.60 -10.74
N LEU A 96 2.20 0.56 -9.40
CA LEU A 96 2.94 1.54 -8.62
C LEU A 96 4.45 1.42 -8.81
N ASP A 97 4.98 0.20 -8.95
CA ASP A 97 6.38 -0.06 -9.23
C ASP A 97 6.81 0.62 -10.55
N GLN A 98 5.95 0.59 -11.58
CA GLN A 98 6.18 1.28 -12.86
C GLN A 98 6.10 2.80 -12.74
N LEU A 99 5.10 3.32 -12.02
CA LEU A 99 4.88 4.76 -11.88
C LEU A 99 5.96 5.47 -11.06
N PHE A 100 6.41 4.85 -9.97
CA PHE A 100 7.25 5.49 -8.96
C PHE A 100 8.66 4.91 -8.87
N HIS A 101 9.00 3.95 -9.73
CA HIS A 101 10.31 3.31 -9.77
C HIS A 101 10.72 2.73 -8.40
N PHE A 102 9.82 1.96 -7.78
CA PHE A 102 10.11 1.31 -6.51
C PHE A 102 11.14 0.19 -6.66
N SER A 103 11.95 0.00 -5.62
CA SER A 103 12.96 -1.04 -5.58
C SER A 103 12.34 -2.43 -5.65
N GLN A 104 12.96 -3.29 -6.45
CA GLN A 104 12.61 -4.70 -6.61
C GLN A 104 13.42 -5.63 -5.70
N LYS A 105 14.37 -5.08 -4.93
CA LYS A 105 15.19 -5.88 -4.00
C LYS A 105 14.34 -6.29 -2.80
N PRO A 106 14.29 -7.59 -2.43
CA PRO A 106 13.51 -8.05 -1.27
C PRO A 106 13.87 -7.33 0.04
N ALA A 107 15.15 -6.99 0.23
CA ALA A 107 15.63 -6.28 1.42
C ALA A 107 15.16 -4.81 1.51
N GLU A 108 14.57 -4.27 0.44
CA GLU A 108 14.09 -2.88 0.35
C GLU A 108 12.55 -2.81 0.17
N ARG A 109 11.85 -3.95 0.33
CA ARG A 109 10.40 -4.07 0.24
C ARG A 109 9.85 -4.62 1.54
N TYR A 110 9.09 -3.78 2.23
CA TYR A 110 8.58 -4.09 3.57
C TYR A 110 7.06 -4.24 3.54
N LEU A 111 6.53 -5.15 4.35
CA LEU A 111 5.10 -5.30 4.59
C LEU A 111 4.84 -5.18 6.09
N ALA A 112 3.90 -4.33 6.45
CA ALA A 112 3.45 -4.19 7.84
C ALA A 112 1.94 -3.92 7.87
N GLY A 113 1.33 -4.11 9.04
CA GLY A 113 -0.07 -3.78 9.23
C GLY A 113 -0.54 -3.98 10.66
N LEU A 114 -1.77 -3.56 10.91
CA LEU A 114 -2.44 -3.69 12.20
C LEU A 114 -3.63 -4.65 12.10
N SER A 115 -3.86 -5.47 13.14
CA SER A 115 -5.04 -6.34 13.26
C SER A 115 -5.22 -7.23 12.02
N MET A 116 -6.25 -6.99 11.22
CA MET A 116 -6.46 -7.65 9.91
C MET A 116 -5.21 -7.57 9.02
N GLY A 117 -4.68 -6.37 8.79
CA GLY A 117 -3.45 -6.19 8.02
C GLY A 117 -2.22 -6.78 8.68
N GLY A 118 -2.19 -6.82 10.02
CA GLY A 118 -1.11 -7.43 10.78
C GLY A 118 -1.09 -8.96 10.68
N GLY A 119 -2.27 -9.59 10.63
CA GLY A 119 -2.42 -11.03 10.39
C GLY A 119 -1.84 -11.43 9.03
N THR A 120 -2.15 -10.66 7.99
CA THR A 120 -1.59 -10.88 6.64
C THR A 120 -0.09 -10.64 6.59
N ALA A 121 0.40 -9.54 7.19
CA ALA A 121 1.84 -9.21 7.18
C ALA A 121 2.73 -10.25 7.89
N ARG A 122 2.17 -11.09 8.75
CA ARG A 122 2.90 -12.20 9.41
C ARG A 122 3.04 -13.44 8.53
N LEU A 123 2.24 -13.57 7.47
CA LEU A 123 2.19 -14.77 6.62
C LEU A 123 2.99 -14.63 5.32
N SER A 124 3.56 -13.45 5.07
CA SER A 124 4.33 -13.09 3.86
C SER A 124 5.83 -13.29 4.01
#